data_AF-A0A0J0XDQ1-F1
#
_entry.id   AF-A0A0J0XDQ1-F1
#
_cell.length_a   1.000
_cell.length_b   1.000
_cell.length_c   1.000
_cell.angle_alpha   90.00
_cell.angle_beta   90.00
_cell.angle_gamma   90.00
#
_symmetry.space_group_name_H-M   'P 1'
#
loop_
_entity.id
_entity.type
_entity.pdbx_description
1 polymer ?
#
loop_
_entity_poly.entity_id
_entity_poly.type
_entity_poly.pdbx_seq_one_letter_code
_entity_poly.pdbx_strand_id
1 'polypeptide(L)'
;MAHPQSRTPPSRYSESDGATVVNDHVYLRPSPAAGGSKPLTVFKDAPKAPPVPLENADSLPFVDEKAYLDIKRPLLVPIGTGGVLEALQELNAELIASNHPALISDKRPHQYIGREVNPGSFGLYEFASGPKLLLKAGRYPGLPLSNWVGCDWRGTYDLATNFPPMSSKANGVLVPDEDLQRLGLTIVQVAQNQAAVCLDPQMRVFVVSDRGFVAMATSGAYKVLGLVDKTHLSDPVVDRHSKQILGHTQSVRLPNQAYVAATFLDIPANGCAVLQRNNSLHQLGAGQHYLTAAGVSLRGFFTMGEVQIELECDNIYTRDQVPVWLRLYIRYELQHPLQLARHGYPTPFDALQDKARSILTQIVAHLDYSTMARTRNAAPELHEVDDDVGAVFVSAVRTQAIDDLKVVASEYGIKLEDLAIIDRKFKGEIAAKLDSLTTRALEAQVESANLDRENANRKLKQLGEARVLELQNEMKRATVETENLNAIARARAKAESLTIEAEAEATAIKLRAEAQAEATRIQASVDAQIRDDFARDLAQGRLEVERTRAYGNGTVFAPMDALRSSGMVGMGMFGPRPKPPPAVPAGSPAPTAAPVPRK
;
A
#
# COMPACT_ATOMS: atom_id res chain seq x y z
N MET A 1 -20.98 44.15 12.75
CA MET A 1 -21.40 43.85 14.14
C MET A 1 -21.81 42.38 14.22
N ALA A 2 -21.82 41.81 15.44
CA ALA A 2 -22.06 40.39 15.76
C ALA A 2 -20.88 39.42 15.46
N HIS A 3 -20.05 39.17 16.49
CA HIS A 3 -19.26 37.95 16.64
C HIS A 3 -20.07 36.89 17.41
N PRO A 4 -19.92 35.59 17.12
CA PRO A 4 -20.15 34.51 18.08
C PRO A 4 -18.82 34.11 18.75
N GLN A 5 -18.82 34.02 20.09
CA GLN A 5 -17.65 33.63 20.88
C GLN A 5 -17.55 32.10 21.01
N SER A 6 -16.35 31.56 20.80
CA SER A 6 -16.02 30.15 21.05
C SER A 6 -15.84 29.86 22.54
N ARG A 7 -16.53 28.84 23.07
CA ARG A 7 -16.28 28.29 24.40
C ARG A 7 -15.35 27.08 24.33
N THR A 8 -14.17 27.19 24.92
CA THR A 8 -13.27 26.06 25.22
C THR A 8 -13.52 25.53 26.64
N PRO A 9 -13.53 24.20 26.87
CA PRO A 9 -13.46 23.61 28.19
C PRO A 9 -11.99 23.49 28.69
N PRO A 10 -11.71 23.55 30.00
CA PRO A 10 -10.36 23.45 30.53
C PRO A 10 -9.89 21.99 30.69
N SER A 11 -8.66 21.71 30.26
CA SER A 11 -7.96 20.46 30.53
C SER A 11 -7.51 20.37 32.00
N ARG A 12 -7.91 19.32 32.72
CA ARG A 12 -7.26 18.94 33.98
C ARG A 12 -6.18 17.91 33.70
N TYR A 13 -4.92 18.29 33.87
CA TYR A 13 -3.85 17.33 34.10
C TYR A 13 -3.92 16.85 35.55
N SER A 14 -3.87 15.54 35.77
CA SER A 14 -3.56 14.96 37.07
C SER A 14 -2.29 14.15 36.93
N GLU A 15 -1.20 14.65 37.51
CA GLU A 15 -0.02 13.84 37.80
C GLU A 15 -0.42 12.70 38.72
N SER A 16 0.02 11.48 38.43
CA SER A 16 -0.10 10.34 39.33
C SER A 16 1.17 9.51 39.23
N ASP A 17 1.74 9.25 40.40
CA ASP A 17 3.08 8.73 40.62
C ASP A 17 3.42 7.45 39.86
N GLY A 18 4.66 7.39 39.34
CA GLY A 18 5.29 6.14 38.96
C GLY A 18 5.69 5.36 40.21
N ALA A 19 5.03 4.23 40.45
CA ALA A 19 5.43 3.25 41.47
C ALA A 19 5.76 1.91 40.81
N THR A 20 7.02 1.73 40.43
CA THR A 20 7.60 0.45 40.04
C THR A 20 7.61 -0.50 41.24
N VAL A 21 6.79 -1.54 41.22
CA VAL A 21 6.85 -2.62 42.22
C VAL A 21 7.71 -3.75 41.67
N VAL A 22 8.95 -3.82 42.17
CA VAL A 22 9.85 -4.97 41.95
C VAL A 22 9.61 -5.99 43.06
N ASN A 23 9.65 -7.27 42.71
CA ASN A 23 9.60 -8.38 43.67
C ASN A 23 10.69 -8.26 44.74
N ASP A 24 10.38 -8.70 45.96
CA ASP A 24 11.38 -9.49 46.69
C ASP A 24 10.75 -10.49 47.67
N HIS A 25 11.21 -11.73 47.58
CA HIS A 25 10.91 -12.80 48.53
C HIS A 25 12.04 -12.87 49.56
N VAL A 26 11.73 -12.63 50.85
CA VAL A 26 12.64 -13.02 51.93
C VAL A 26 11.87 -13.75 53.03
N TYR A 27 12.23 -15.01 53.24
CA TYR A 27 11.85 -15.80 54.42
C TYR A 27 12.38 -15.15 55.69
N LEU A 28 11.62 -15.18 56.79
CA LEU A 28 12.18 -15.38 58.14
C LEU A 28 11.07 -15.65 59.20
N ARG A 29 11.18 -16.80 59.85
CA ARG A 29 10.71 -17.12 61.22
C ARG A 29 11.98 -17.56 61.99
N PRO A 30 12.06 -17.55 63.35
CA PRO A 30 10.94 -17.85 64.27
C PRO A 30 10.92 -17.11 65.64
N SER A 31 9.98 -17.53 66.50
CA SER A 31 10.11 -17.63 67.97
C SER A 31 9.70 -16.43 68.87
N PRO A 32 9.36 -16.66 70.18
CA PRO A 32 8.00 -16.32 70.64
C PRO A 32 7.87 -15.65 72.04
N ALA A 33 6.65 -15.24 72.39
CA ALA A 33 6.18 -15.02 73.76
C ALA A 33 4.70 -15.46 73.82
N ALA A 34 4.31 -16.50 74.56
CA ALA A 34 4.19 -16.58 76.03
C ALA A 34 2.93 -15.84 76.56
N GLY A 35 1.83 -16.58 76.65
CA GLY A 35 0.55 -16.15 77.25
C GLY A 35 -0.38 -17.36 77.35
N GLY A 36 -0.44 -17.98 78.54
CA GLY A 36 -1.05 -19.30 78.70
C GLY A 36 -2.51 -19.28 79.15
N SER A 37 -3.31 -20.19 78.60
CA SER A 37 -4.50 -20.75 79.24
C SER A 37 -4.55 -22.26 78.98
N LYS A 38 -5.03 -23.02 79.96
CA LYS A 38 -5.03 -24.49 79.98
C LYS A 38 -6.39 -25.07 79.52
N PRO A 39 -6.47 -26.37 79.19
CA PRO A 39 -7.16 -26.81 77.98
C PRO A 39 -8.58 -27.33 78.21
N LEU A 40 -9.35 -27.35 77.13
CA LEU A 40 -10.53 -28.21 76.99
C LEU A 40 -10.22 -29.36 76.02
N THR A 41 -10.76 -30.53 76.36
CA THR A 41 -10.35 -31.83 75.84
C THR A 41 -11.08 -32.27 74.58
N VAL A 42 -10.30 -32.85 73.65
CA VAL A 42 -10.65 -34.01 72.81
C VAL A 42 -11.87 -33.86 71.88
N PHE A 43 -11.58 -33.78 70.58
CA PHE A 43 -12.17 -34.72 69.62
C PHE A 43 -11.07 -35.31 68.74
N LYS A 44 -11.24 -36.59 68.37
CA LYS A 44 -10.25 -37.38 67.62
C LYS A 44 -10.12 -36.92 66.17
N ASP A 45 -8.94 -37.19 65.60
CA ASP A 45 -8.64 -36.97 64.18
C ASP A 45 -9.70 -37.57 63.27
N ALA A 46 -10.22 -36.75 62.35
CA ALA A 46 -11.00 -37.26 61.22
C ALA A 46 -10.07 -38.09 60.31
N PRO A 47 -10.54 -39.23 59.78
CA PRO A 47 -9.73 -40.04 58.87
C PRO A 47 -9.36 -39.22 57.63
N LYS A 48 -8.06 -39.02 57.44
CA LYS A 48 -7.49 -38.31 56.29
C LYS A 48 -7.89 -39.07 55.02
N ALA A 49 -8.79 -38.50 54.22
CA ALA A 49 -9.26 -39.12 52.99
C ALA A 49 -8.06 -39.50 52.09
N PRO A 50 -8.08 -40.68 51.44
CA PRO A 50 -7.01 -41.06 50.54
C PRO A 50 -6.91 -40.04 49.40
N PRO A 51 -5.69 -39.71 48.92
CA PRO A 51 -5.54 -38.86 47.75
C PRO A 51 -6.20 -39.56 46.56
N VAL A 52 -7.20 -38.90 45.97
CA VAL A 52 -7.82 -39.36 44.72
C VAL A 52 -6.73 -39.42 43.64
N PRO A 53 -6.63 -40.51 42.86
CA PRO A 53 -5.65 -40.60 41.79
C PRO A 53 -5.79 -39.45 40.79
N LEU A 54 -4.67 -38.84 40.41
CA LEU A 54 -4.61 -37.89 39.30
C LEU A 54 -4.69 -38.68 37.99
N GLU A 55 -5.91 -39.00 37.56
CA GLU A 55 -6.15 -39.55 36.23
C GLU A 55 -5.89 -38.49 35.15
N ASN A 56 -4.95 -38.82 34.25
CA ASN A 56 -4.75 -38.29 32.90
C ASN A 56 -5.01 -36.79 32.68
N ALA A 57 -3.95 -35.99 32.82
CA ALA A 57 -3.98 -34.54 32.59
C ALA A 57 -4.30 -34.11 31.14
N ASP A 58 -4.18 -35.01 30.16
CA ASP A 58 -4.27 -34.70 28.72
C ASP A 58 -5.69 -34.80 28.13
N SER A 59 -6.70 -35.19 28.93
CA SER A 59 -8.09 -35.34 28.46
C SER A 59 -9.14 -34.77 29.42
N LEU A 60 -8.80 -33.69 30.14
CA LEU A 60 -9.73 -33.04 31.09
C LEU A 60 -10.45 -31.86 30.41
N PRO A 61 -11.78 -31.93 30.22
CA PRO A 61 -12.50 -30.92 29.46
C PRO A 61 -12.62 -29.61 30.26
N PHE A 62 -12.65 -28.48 29.54
CA PHE A 62 -12.89 -27.15 30.12
C PHE A 62 -14.35 -26.91 30.54
N VAL A 63 -15.19 -27.91 30.28
CA VAL A 63 -16.65 -27.88 30.17
C VAL A 63 -17.10 -29.29 30.53
N ASP A 64 -17.74 -29.51 31.68
CA ASP A 64 -18.50 -30.74 31.88
C ASP A 64 -19.61 -30.61 32.94
N GLU A 65 -20.70 -29.95 32.53
CA GLU A 65 -22.03 -30.06 33.17
C GLU A 65 -22.39 -31.51 33.46
N LYS A 66 -22.04 -32.43 32.55
CA LYS A 66 -22.25 -33.87 32.71
C LYS A 66 -21.48 -34.41 33.92
N ALA A 67 -20.17 -34.19 34.00
CA ALA A 67 -19.39 -34.68 35.15
C ALA A 67 -19.90 -34.18 36.52
N TYR A 68 -20.57 -33.04 36.62
CA TYR A 68 -21.13 -32.60 37.91
C TYR A 68 -22.46 -33.30 38.26
N LEU A 69 -23.40 -33.41 37.31
CA LEU A 69 -24.73 -34.00 37.54
C LEU A 69 -24.78 -35.53 37.38
N ASP A 70 -23.85 -36.11 36.61
CA ASP A 70 -23.74 -37.57 36.42
C ASP A 70 -23.13 -38.26 37.66
N ILE A 71 -22.35 -37.53 38.46
CA ILE A 71 -21.93 -38.00 39.78
C ILE A 71 -23.15 -37.97 40.70
N LYS A 72 -23.72 -39.16 40.95
CA LYS A 72 -24.79 -39.35 41.95
C LYS A 72 -24.38 -38.77 43.30
N ARG A 73 -25.01 -37.67 43.67
CA ARG A 73 -24.87 -37.00 44.97
C ARG A 73 -26.14 -37.26 45.78
N PRO A 74 -26.02 -37.55 47.09
CA PRO A 74 -27.21 -37.77 47.91
C PRO A 74 -28.07 -36.50 47.93
N LEU A 75 -29.38 -36.67 47.76
CA LEU A 75 -30.36 -35.58 47.81
C LEU A 75 -30.19 -34.53 46.70
N LEU A 76 -29.62 -34.92 45.56
CA LEU A 76 -29.60 -34.12 44.33
C LEU A 76 -30.05 -35.01 43.15
N VAL A 77 -31.23 -34.71 42.63
CA VAL A 77 -31.87 -35.46 41.54
C VAL A 77 -31.92 -34.59 40.28
N PRO A 78 -31.30 -35.00 39.16
CA PRO A 78 -31.41 -34.28 37.91
C PRO A 78 -32.83 -34.41 37.32
N ILE A 79 -33.35 -33.34 36.72
CA ILE A 79 -34.68 -33.36 36.11
C ILE A 79 -34.61 -34.14 34.77
N GLY A 80 -35.27 -35.30 34.76
CA GLY A 80 -35.45 -36.16 33.59
C GLY A 80 -36.67 -35.82 32.74
N THR A 81 -37.12 -36.78 31.93
CA THR A 81 -38.22 -36.61 30.98
C THR A 81 -39.61 -36.46 31.63
N GLY A 82 -39.85 -36.98 32.84
CA GLY A 82 -41.07 -36.74 33.61
C GLY A 82 -41.09 -35.38 34.34
N GLY A 83 -40.07 -34.54 34.13
CA GLY A 83 -40.01 -33.17 34.64
C GLY A 83 -39.82 -33.07 36.15
N VAL A 84 -40.09 -31.87 36.69
CA VAL A 84 -39.89 -31.54 38.11
C VAL A 84 -40.68 -32.47 39.05
N LEU A 85 -41.86 -32.93 38.63
CA LEU A 85 -42.75 -33.75 39.44
C LEU A 85 -42.15 -35.13 39.74
N GLU A 86 -41.55 -35.77 38.74
CA GLU A 86 -40.86 -37.05 38.88
C GLU A 86 -39.61 -36.90 39.76
N ALA A 87 -38.78 -35.88 39.50
CA ALA A 87 -37.59 -35.57 40.29
C ALA A 87 -37.91 -35.27 41.78
N LEU A 88 -39.04 -34.62 42.07
CA LEU A 88 -39.52 -34.41 43.44
C LEU A 88 -39.97 -35.69 44.13
N GLN A 89 -40.53 -36.65 43.39
CA GLN A 89 -40.91 -37.97 43.93
C GLN A 89 -39.68 -38.84 44.21
N GLU A 90 -38.70 -38.83 43.32
CA GLU A 90 -37.41 -39.51 43.51
C GLU A 90 -36.64 -38.91 44.70
N LEU A 91 -36.53 -37.58 44.80
CA LEU A 91 -35.91 -36.91 45.96
C LEU A 91 -36.63 -37.24 47.27
N ASN A 92 -37.97 -37.33 47.26
CA ASN A 92 -38.74 -37.74 48.43
C ASN A 92 -38.47 -39.20 48.81
N ALA A 93 -38.28 -40.10 47.84
CA ALA A 93 -37.87 -41.48 48.10
C ALA A 93 -36.45 -41.55 48.69
N GLU A 94 -35.48 -40.78 48.17
CA GLU A 94 -34.13 -40.68 48.73
C GLU A 94 -34.13 -40.12 50.17
N LEU A 95 -34.93 -39.09 50.45
CA LEU A 95 -35.10 -38.55 51.81
C LEU A 95 -35.63 -39.60 52.78
N ILE A 96 -36.69 -40.33 52.42
CA ILE A 96 -37.28 -41.39 53.25
C ILE A 96 -36.26 -42.52 53.47
N ALA A 97 -35.57 -42.96 52.42
CA ALA A 97 -34.51 -43.98 52.51
C ALA A 97 -33.33 -43.55 53.40
N SER A 98 -33.09 -42.24 53.49
CA SER A 98 -32.05 -41.62 54.33
C SER A 98 -32.51 -41.31 55.76
N ASN A 99 -33.71 -41.74 56.17
CA ASN A 99 -34.35 -41.43 57.47
C ASN A 99 -34.64 -39.93 57.70
N HIS A 100 -34.78 -39.13 56.64
CA HIS A 100 -35.26 -37.76 56.72
C HIS A 100 -36.80 -37.69 56.61
N PRO A 101 -37.46 -36.66 57.18
CA PRO A 101 -38.90 -36.49 57.04
C PRO A 101 -39.29 -36.32 55.57
N ALA A 102 -40.32 -37.04 55.12
CA ALA A 102 -40.83 -36.97 53.75
C ALA A 102 -41.13 -35.52 53.34
N LEU A 103 -40.69 -35.12 52.15
CA LEU A 103 -40.94 -33.80 51.58
C LEU A 103 -42.37 -33.67 51.03
N ILE A 104 -42.91 -34.74 50.46
CA ILE A 104 -44.26 -34.77 49.88
C ILE A 104 -45.29 -35.02 51.00
N SER A 105 -46.41 -34.31 50.94
CA SER A 105 -47.52 -34.46 51.87
C SER A 105 -48.59 -35.43 51.36
N ASP A 106 -49.05 -36.32 52.24
CA ASP A 106 -50.18 -37.23 51.98
C ASP A 106 -51.55 -36.54 51.99
N LYS A 107 -51.61 -35.25 52.37
CA LYS A 107 -52.86 -34.50 52.46
C LYS A 107 -53.59 -34.47 51.11
N ARG A 108 -54.89 -34.74 51.15
CA ARG A 108 -55.76 -34.73 49.97
C ARG A 108 -56.46 -33.37 49.84
N PRO A 109 -56.66 -32.87 48.60
CA PRO A 109 -57.45 -31.68 48.37
C PRO A 109 -58.91 -31.92 48.78
N HIS A 110 -59.57 -30.83 49.18
CA HIS A 110 -60.98 -30.75 49.48
C HIS A 110 -61.72 -30.06 48.32
N GLN A 111 -63.03 -30.27 48.19
CA GLN A 111 -63.79 -29.82 47.01
C GLN A 111 -64.30 -28.38 47.11
N TYR A 112 -64.62 -27.92 48.32
CA TYR A 112 -65.44 -26.71 48.50
C TYR A 112 -64.70 -25.49 49.07
N ILE A 113 -63.69 -25.70 49.94
CA ILE A 113 -63.05 -24.63 50.72
C ILE A 113 -61.53 -24.82 50.71
N GLY A 114 -60.79 -23.73 50.48
CA GLY A 114 -59.34 -23.72 50.63
C GLY A 114 -58.59 -22.78 49.69
N ARG A 115 -57.26 -22.73 49.85
CA ARG A 115 -56.34 -22.16 48.86
C ARG A 115 -56.17 -23.15 47.71
N GLU A 116 -56.22 -22.67 46.47
CA GLU A 116 -56.26 -23.53 45.29
C GLU A 116 -54.84 -23.80 44.76
N VAL A 117 -54.51 -25.09 44.56
CA VAL A 117 -53.33 -25.54 43.81
C VAL A 117 -53.82 -25.91 42.42
N ASN A 118 -53.42 -25.13 41.42
CA ASN A 118 -53.75 -25.40 40.03
C ASN A 118 -53.00 -26.64 39.51
N PRO A 119 -53.55 -27.36 38.52
CA PRO A 119 -52.77 -28.33 37.75
C PRO A 119 -51.53 -27.67 37.14
N GLY A 120 -50.36 -28.30 37.28
CA GLY A 120 -49.07 -27.69 36.91
C GLY A 120 -48.43 -26.84 38.00
N SER A 121 -49.11 -26.57 39.12
CA SER A 121 -48.54 -25.90 40.29
C SER A 121 -48.42 -26.85 41.49
N PHE A 122 -47.61 -26.49 42.49
CA PHE A 122 -47.61 -27.15 43.80
C PHE A 122 -47.85 -26.15 44.94
N GLY A 123 -48.48 -26.63 46.01
CA GLY A 123 -48.60 -25.88 47.26
C GLY A 123 -47.41 -26.16 48.19
N LEU A 124 -46.89 -25.12 48.83
CA LEU A 124 -45.91 -25.22 49.91
C LEU A 124 -46.58 -24.81 51.22
N TYR A 125 -46.50 -25.68 52.22
CA TYR A 125 -46.85 -25.34 53.59
C TYR A 125 -45.77 -25.81 54.55
N GLU A 126 -45.66 -25.12 55.68
CA GLU A 126 -44.77 -25.47 56.76
C GLU A 126 -45.53 -26.26 57.82
N PHE A 127 -44.89 -27.29 58.37
CA PHE A 127 -45.40 -28.09 59.47
C PHE A 127 -44.30 -28.23 60.53
N ALA A 128 -44.64 -28.65 61.75
CA ALA A 128 -43.68 -28.82 62.84
C ALA A 128 -42.48 -29.74 62.50
N SER A 129 -42.60 -30.60 61.47
CA SER A 129 -41.52 -31.46 60.97
C SER A 129 -40.73 -30.86 59.79
N GLY A 130 -40.86 -29.56 59.50
CA GLY A 130 -40.29 -28.89 58.33
C GLY A 130 -41.24 -28.72 57.14
N PRO A 131 -40.72 -28.33 55.96
CA PRO A 131 -41.50 -28.02 54.77
C PRO A 131 -42.22 -29.23 54.20
N LYS A 132 -43.38 -29.00 53.59
CA LYS A 132 -44.20 -30.04 52.95
C LYS A 132 -44.77 -29.54 51.62
N LEU A 133 -44.66 -30.37 50.60
CA LEU A 133 -45.15 -30.11 49.25
C LEU A 133 -46.50 -30.81 48.97
N LEU A 134 -47.41 -30.08 48.33
CA LEU A 134 -48.71 -30.53 47.89
C LEU A 134 -48.71 -30.60 46.36
N LEU A 135 -48.50 -31.80 45.85
CA LEU A 135 -48.38 -32.08 44.41
C LEU A 135 -49.73 -32.40 43.73
N LYS A 136 -50.81 -32.61 44.50
CA LYS A 136 -52.14 -32.91 43.97
C LYS A 136 -52.90 -31.59 43.77
N ALA A 137 -53.37 -31.33 42.56
CA ALA A 137 -54.19 -30.16 42.28
C ALA A 137 -55.54 -30.20 43.06
N GLY A 138 -56.06 -29.03 43.42
CA GLY A 138 -57.32 -28.85 44.14
C GLY A 138 -57.22 -27.87 45.31
N ARG A 139 -58.29 -27.73 46.09
CA ARG A 139 -58.37 -26.74 47.18
C ARG A 139 -57.95 -27.33 48.52
N TYR A 140 -57.03 -26.65 49.19
CA TYR A 140 -56.52 -27.08 50.49
C TYR A 140 -57.03 -26.16 51.60
N PRO A 141 -57.81 -26.68 52.56
CA PRO A 141 -58.42 -25.86 53.60
C PRO A 141 -57.36 -25.17 54.46
N GLY A 142 -57.61 -23.92 54.84
CA GLY A 142 -56.83 -23.26 55.88
C GLY A 142 -57.22 -23.73 57.28
N LEU A 143 -56.58 -23.13 58.29
CA LEU A 143 -57.07 -23.14 59.67
C LEU A 143 -58.55 -22.68 59.70
N PRO A 144 -59.43 -23.29 60.52
CA PRO A 144 -59.12 -24.09 61.70
C PRO A 144 -59.39 -25.61 61.56
N LEU A 145 -59.46 -26.18 60.36
CA LEU A 145 -59.78 -27.62 60.20
C LEU A 145 -58.69 -28.50 60.84
N SER A 146 -59.09 -29.55 61.57
CA SER A 146 -58.19 -30.33 62.47
C SER A 146 -56.93 -30.86 61.79
N ASN A 147 -57.06 -31.38 60.57
CA ASN A 147 -55.96 -31.91 59.76
C ASN A 147 -55.01 -30.81 59.22
N TRP A 148 -55.21 -29.56 59.60
CA TRP A 148 -54.45 -28.36 59.22
C TRP A 148 -54.01 -27.51 60.42
N VAL A 149 -54.23 -27.98 61.65
CA VAL A 149 -53.68 -27.35 62.86
C VAL A 149 -52.14 -27.39 62.81
N GLY A 150 -51.49 -26.26 63.09
CA GLY A 150 -50.03 -26.12 63.01
C GLY A 150 -49.45 -26.22 61.60
N CYS A 151 -50.26 -25.91 60.57
CA CYS A 151 -49.84 -25.89 59.17
C CYS A 151 -49.95 -24.49 58.58
N ASP A 152 -48.82 -23.82 58.36
CA ASP A 152 -48.79 -22.47 57.82
C ASP A 152 -48.55 -22.49 56.31
N TRP A 153 -49.49 -21.92 55.54
CA TRP A 153 -49.37 -21.89 54.08
C TRP A 153 -48.39 -20.81 53.64
N ARG A 154 -47.28 -21.23 53.02
CA ARG A 154 -46.24 -20.34 52.50
C ARG A 154 -46.60 -19.80 51.11
N GLY A 155 -46.94 -20.67 50.16
CA GLY A 155 -47.21 -20.23 48.79
C GLY A 155 -47.78 -21.30 47.88
N THR A 156 -48.23 -20.87 46.70
CA THR A 156 -48.52 -21.74 45.56
C THR A 156 -47.56 -21.37 44.45
N TYR A 157 -46.82 -22.34 43.93
CA TYR A 157 -45.76 -22.10 42.96
C TYR A 157 -46.04 -22.87 41.68
N ASP A 158 -45.89 -22.22 40.53
CA ASP A 158 -46.17 -22.83 39.23
C ASP A 158 -44.92 -23.47 38.62
N LEU A 159 -44.99 -24.77 38.30
CA LEU A 159 -43.89 -25.54 37.72
C LEU A 159 -43.52 -25.06 36.31
N ALA A 160 -44.46 -24.43 35.59
CA ALA A 160 -44.25 -24.00 34.20
C ALA A 160 -43.71 -22.57 34.09
N THR A 161 -44.15 -21.65 34.96
CA THR A 161 -43.89 -20.20 34.78
C THR A 161 -43.28 -19.48 35.99
N ASN A 162 -43.24 -20.07 37.19
CA ASN A 162 -42.86 -19.34 38.41
C ASN A 162 -41.87 -20.10 39.31
N PHE A 163 -40.66 -20.34 38.79
CA PHE A 163 -39.50 -20.70 39.61
C PHE A 163 -38.30 -19.77 39.37
N PRO A 164 -38.28 -18.58 40.01
CA PRO A 164 -39.34 -17.89 40.76
C PRO A 164 -39.99 -16.76 39.91
N PRO A 165 -41.08 -16.11 40.38
CA PRO A 165 -41.61 -14.91 39.73
C PRO A 165 -40.52 -13.83 39.58
N MET A 166 -40.52 -13.13 38.43
CA MET A 166 -39.62 -12.00 38.17
C MET A 166 -39.91 -10.82 39.10
N SER A 167 -39.35 -10.83 40.31
CA SER A 167 -39.29 -9.65 41.17
C SER A 167 -38.36 -8.62 40.51
N SER A 168 -38.97 -7.73 39.73
CA SER A 168 -38.29 -6.64 39.04
C SER A 168 -37.56 -5.74 40.02
N LYS A 169 -36.23 -5.90 40.11
CA LYS A 169 -35.23 -4.85 40.34
C LYS A 169 -33.81 -5.39 40.10
N ALA A 170 -33.23 -4.97 38.97
CA ALA A 170 -31.86 -5.20 38.51
C ALA A 170 -31.48 -6.65 38.09
N ASN A 171 -31.15 -6.77 36.79
CA ASN A 171 -30.20 -7.74 36.21
C ASN A 171 -30.54 -9.24 36.27
N GLY A 172 -31.81 -9.63 36.16
CA GLY A 172 -32.19 -10.98 35.67
C GLY A 172 -31.78 -12.20 36.52
N VAL A 173 -31.21 -11.99 37.70
CA VAL A 173 -30.83 -13.07 38.63
C VAL A 173 -32.09 -13.59 39.31
N LEU A 174 -32.55 -14.75 38.85
CA LEU A 174 -33.63 -15.52 39.47
C LEU A 174 -33.13 -16.12 40.80
N VAL A 175 -33.44 -15.45 41.91
CA VAL A 175 -33.17 -15.94 43.26
C VAL A 175 -34.32 -16.87 43.67
N PRO A 176 -34.14 -18.19 43.82
CA PRO A 176 -35.19 -19.06 44.37
C PRO A 176 -35.73 -18.46 45.67
N ASP A 177 -37.05 -18.46 45.84
CA ASP A 177 -37.74 -17.75 46.93
C ASP A 177 -37.00 -17.93 48.26
N GLU A 178 -36.78 -16.84 49.01
CA GLU A 178 -35.99 -16.90 50.26
C GLU A 178 -36.57 -17.95 51.21
N ASP A 179 -37.89 -18.11 51.24
CA ASP A 179 -38.53 -19.14 52.03
C ASP A 179 -38.18 -20.55 51.54
N LEU A 180 -38.14 -20.84 50.23
CA LEU A 180 -37.67 -22.13 49.70
C LEU A 180 -36.19 -22.40 50.03
N GLN A 181 -35.32 -21.40 49.91
CA GLN A 181 -33.90 -21.53 50.28
C GLN A 181 -33.70 -21.75 51.79
N ARG A 182 -34.43 -21.03 52.64
CA ARG A 182 -34.43 -21.22 54.11
C ARG A 182 -34.88 -22.63 54.51
N LEU A 183 -35.74 -23.23 53.70
CA LEU A 183 -36.26 -24.59 53.87
C LEU A 183 -35.33 -25.68 53.29
N GLY A 184 -34.16 -25.30 52.76
CA GLY A 184 -33.15 -26.22 52.23
C GLY A 184 -33.47 -26.85 50.86
N LEU A 185 -34.66 -26.57 50.31
CA LEU A 185 -35.13 -27.10 49.03
C LEU A 185 -34.74 -26.15 47.90
N THR A 186 -34.01 -26.66 46.92
CA THR A 186 -33.61 -25.92 45.72
C THR A 186 -34.15 -26.63 44.49
N ILE A 187 -35.00 -25.94 43.73
CA ILE A 187 -35.49 -26.37 42.43
C ILE A 187 -34.89 -25.41 41.40
N VAL A 188 -34.16 -25.95 40.44
CA VAL A 188 -33.62 -25.20 39.30
C VAL A 188 -34.10 -25.87 38.04
N GLN A 189 -34.79 -25.15 37.17
CA GLN A 189 -35.15 -25.60 35.83
C GLN A 189 -34.73 -24.52 34.83
N VAL A 190 -34.08 -24.94 33.75
CA VAL A 190 -33.43 -24.04 32.79
C VAL A 190 -33.98 -24.32 31.39
N ALA A 191 -34.25 -23.27 30.61
CA ALA A 191 -34.65 -23.43 29.22
C ALA A 191 -33.45 -23.86 28.34
N GLN A 192 -33.72 -24.41 27.16
CA GLN A 192 -32.68 -24.91 26.23
C GLN A 192 -31.63 -23.86 25.84
N ASN A 193 -32.01 -22.57 25.76
CA ASN A 193 -31.08 -21.49 25.43
C ASN A 193 -30.46 -20.84 26.68
N GLN A 194 -30.69 -21.39 27.88
CA GLN A 194 -30.25 -20.78 29.13
C GLN A 194 -29.30 -21.71 29.89
N ALA A 195 -28.55 -21.11 30.83
CA ALA A 195 -27.69 -21.80 31.77
C ALA A 195 -27.86 -21.18 33.17
N ALA A 196 -28.03 -22.01 34.20
CA ALA A 196 -28.02 -21.57 35.59
C ALA A 196 -26.64 -21.82 36.21
N VAL A 197 -26.05 -20.80 36.81
CA VAL A 197 -24.83 -20.93 37.61
C VAL A 197 -25.23 -21.21 39.05
N CYS A 198 -24.80 -22.34 39.59
CA CYS A 198 -25.18 -22.81 40.91
C CYS A 198 -23.96 -23.03 41.81
N LEU A 199 -24.18 -22.89 43.11
CA LEU A 199 -23.21 -23.11 44.17
C LEU A 199 -23.67 -24.30 45.04
N ASP A 200 -22.84 -25.32 45.15
CA ASP A 200 -22.94 -26.44 46.09
C ASP A 200 -22.87 -25.92 47.54
N PRO A 201 -23.59 -26.50 48.52
CA PRO A 201 -23.31 -26.35 49.95
C PRO A 201 -21.81 -26.37 50.33
N GLN A 202 -20.98 -27.11 49.58
CA GLN A 202 -19.51 -27.14 49.73
C GLN A 202 -18.77 -26.00 49.00
N MET A 203 -19.46 -24.91 48.66
CA MET A 203 -18.93 -23.73 47.95
C MET A 203 -18.31 -24.02 46.57
N ARG A 204 -18.69 -25.13 45.92
CA ARG A 204 -18.25 -25.47 44.56
C ARG A 204 -19.20 -24.86 43.54
N VAL A 205 -18.67 -24.16 42.54
CA VAL A 205 -19.48 -23.63 41.43
C VAL A 205 -19.66 -24.71 40.36
N PHE A 206 -20.88 -24.86 39.87
CA PHE A 206 -21.23 -25.68 38.71
C PHE A 206 -22.25 -24.95 37.85
N VAL A 207 -22.34 -25.33 36.57
CA VAL A 207 -23.36 -24.81 35.65
C VAL A 207 -24.36 -25.93 35.35
N VAL A 208 -25.61 -25.55 35.11
CA VAL A 208 -26.70 -26.43 34.72
C VAL A 208 -27.36 -25.88 33.47
N SER A 209 -27.63 -26.77 32.52
CA SER A 209 -27.82 -26.47 31.10
C SER A 209 -28.73 -27.52 30.51
N ASP A 210 -29.62 -27.09 29.63
CA ASP A 210 -30.57 -27.90 28.85
C ASP A 210 -31.53 -28.78 29.68
N ARG A 211 -31.49 -28.68 31.01
CA ARG A 211 -32.28 -29.44 32.00
C ARG A 211 -32.43 -28.63 33.30
N GLY A 212 -32.56 -29.32 34.42
CA GLY A 212 -32.58 -28.75 35.75
C GLY A 212 -32.20 -29.80 36.79
N PHE A 213 -32.30 -29.46 38.07
CA PHE A 213 -32.18 -30.39 39.18
C PHE A 213 -33.09 -29.97 40.33
N VAL A 214 -33.40 -30.94 41.18
CA VAL A 214 -34.07 -30.75 42.45
C VAL A 214 -33.15 -31.28 43.54
N ALA A 215 -32.82 -30.46 44.54
CA ALA A 215 -31.95 -30.85 45.63
C ALA A 215 -32.49 -30.41 46.99
N MET A 216 -32.19 -31.21 48.02
CA MET A 216 -32.42 -30.88 49.42
C MET A 216 -31.09 -30.88 50.16
N ALA A 217 -30.68 -29.73 50.70
CA ALA A 217 -29.49 -29.63 51.53
C ALA A 217 -29.83 -29.83 53.00
N THR A 218 -29.25 -30.85 53.64
CA THR A 218 -29.35 -31.07 55.10
C THR A 218 -28.36 -30.22 55.90
N SER A 219 -27.31 -29.73 55.23
CA SER A 219 -26.33 -28.78 55.75
C SER A 219 -25.91 -27.84 54.62
N GLY A 220 -25.95 -26.53 54.86
CA GLY A 220 -25.84 -25.52 53.81
C GLY A 220 -27.10 -25.43 52.93
N ALA A 221 -26.97 -24.80 51.77
CA ALA A 221 -28.02 -24.70 50.75
C ALA A 221 -27.40 -24.67 49.36
N TYR A 222 -28.08 -25.23 48.35
CA TYR A 222 -27.71 -24.96 46.96
C TYR A 222 -28.18 -23.55 46.60
N LYS A 223 -27.28 -22.72 46.08
CA LYS A 223 -27.60 -21.32 45.74
C LYS A 223 -27.45 -21.07 44.26
N VAL A 224 -28.52 -20.60 43.61
CA VAL A 224 -28.44 -20.05 42.25
C VAL A 224 -27.77 -18.68 42.33
N LEU A 225 -26.68 -18.50 41.60
CA LEU A 225 -25.91 -17.25 41.52
C LEU A 225 -26.39 -16.35 40.38
N GLY A 226 -26.87 -16.95 39.29
CA GLY A 226 -27.39 -16.24 38.13
C GLY A 226 -27.95 -17.18 37.08
N LEU A 227 -28.84 -16.65 36.25
CA LEU A 227 -29.30 -17.25 35.00
C LEU A 227 -28.67 -16.48 33.85
N VAL A 228 -28.15 -17.19 32.85
CA VAL A 228 -27.52 -16.63 31.66
C VAL A 228 -28.25 -17.14 30.42
N ASP A 229 -28.58 -16.25 29.49
CA ASP A 229 -29.00 -16.64 28.14
C ASP A 229 -27.75 -16.93 27.32
N LYS A 230 -27.56 -18.20 26.93
CA LYS A 230 -26.42 -18.65 26.12
C LYS A 230 -26.37 -17.95 24.75
N THR A 231 -27.51 -17.50 24.24
CA THR A 231 -27.68 -16.90 22.90
C THR A 231 -27.53 -15.39 22.85
N HIS A 232 -27.69 -14.68 23.98
CA HIS A 232 -27.62 -13.21 24.06
C HIS A 232 -26.74 -12.75 25.23
N LEU A 233 -25.45 -13.10 25.18
CA LEU A 233 -24.47 -12.65 26.16
C LEU A 233 -24.27 -11.13 26.09
N SER A 234 -24.13 -10.48 27.25
CA SER A 234 -24.23 -9.01 27.37
C SER A 234 -23.01 -8.22 26.89
N ASP A 235 -21.81 -8.79 26.95
CA ASP A 235 -20.55 -8.05 26.86
C ASP A 235 -19.83 -8.38 25.53
N PRO A 236 -20.05 -7.61 24.44
CA PRO A 236 -19.36 -7.85 23.16
C PRO A 236 -17.87 -7.53 23.26
N VAL A 237 -17.03 -8.46 22.81
CA VAL A 237 -15.58 -8.26 22.67
C VAL A 237 -15.31 -7.80 21.25
N VAL A 238 -14.97 -6.53 21.10
CA VAL A 238 -14.69 -5.89 19.81
C VAL A 238 -13.19 -5.71 19.64
N ASP A 239 -12.66 -6.09 18.48
CA ASP A 239 -11.27 -5.79 18.13
C ASP A 239 -11.06 -4.26 18.03
N ARG A 240 -10.00 -3.77 18.66
CA ARG A 240 -9.67 -2.34 18.70
C ARG A 240 -9.40 -1.77 17.30
N HIS A 241 -8.82 -2.57 16.42
CA HIS A 241 -8.28 -2.12 15.14
C HIS A 241 -9.27 -2.34 13.98
N SER A 242 -9.73 -3.57 13.76
CA SER A 242 -10.73 -3.88 12.72
C SER A 242 -12.17 -3.47 13.09
N LYS A 243 -12.45 -3.24 14.39
CA LYS A 243 -13.81 -3.00 14.93
C LYS A 243 -14.77 -4.18 14.73
N GLN A 244 -14.27 -5.35 14.36
CA GLN A 244 -15.06 -6.57 14.25
C GLN A 244 -15.39 -7.11 15.66
N ILE A 245 -16.61 -7.60 15.84
CA ILE A 245 -16.99 -8.35 17.06
C ILE A 245 -16.32 -9.73 16.96
N LEU A 246 -15.40 -10.01 17.89
CA LEU A 246 -14.64 -11.26 17.99
C LEU A 246 -15.40 -12.35 18.77
N GLY A 247 -16.41 -11.95 19.53
CA GLY A 247 -17.29 -12.82 20.32
C GLY A 247 -18.04 -12.03 21.39
N HIS A 248 -18.83 -12.72 22.20
CA HIS A 248 -19.48 -12.13 23.37
C HIS A 248 -19.06 -12.87 24.65
N THR A 249 -19.10 -12.16 25.77
CA THR A 249 -18.90 -12.75 27.10
C THR A 249 -20.01 -12.36 28.06
N GLN A 250 -20.17 -13.15 29.12
CA GLN A 250 -20.94 -12.75 30.29
C GLN A 250 -20.36 -13.42 31.53
N SER A 251 -20.00 -12.63 32.54
CA SER A 251 -19.39 -13.14 33.78
C SER A 251 -20.35 -13.06 34.96
N VAL A 252 -20.74 -14.21 35.51
CA VAL A 252 -21.55 -14.29 36.74
C VAL A 252 -20.60 -14.21 37.95
N ARG A 253 -20.86 -13.26 38.85
CA ARG A 253 -20.04 -13.02 40.05
C ARG A 253 -20.74 -13.53 41.31
N LEU A 254 -19.97 -13.87 42.33
CA LEU A 254 -20.49 -14.20 43.65
C LEU A 254 -21.07 -12.93 44.33
N PRO A 255 -22.23 -12.99 44.99
CA PRO A 255 -22.95 -11.79 45.47
C PRO A 255 -22.17 -10.93 46.49
N ASN A 256 -21.20 -11.53 47.20
CA ASN A 256 -20.42 -10.86 48.25
C ASN A 256 -18.92 -10.77 47.90
N GLN A 257 -18.51 -11.10 46.68
CA GLN A 257 -17.10 -11.23 46.31
C GLN A 257 -16.84 -10.76 44.87
N ALA A 258 -15.69 -10.13 44.63
CA ALA A 258 -15.25 -9.75 43.29
C ALA A 258 -14.87 -10.96 42.39
N TYR A 259 -14.88 -12.18 42.93
CA TYR A 259 -14.59 -13.39 42.20
C TYR A 259 -15.69 -13.72 41.19
N VAL A 260 -15.26 -14.00 39.96
CA VAL A 260 -16.12 -14.55 38.90
C VAL A 260 -16.36 -16.02 39.19
N ALA A 261 -17.63 -16.42 39.29
CA ALA A 261 -18.06 -17.79 39.54
C ALA A 261 -18.07 -18.60 38.25
N ALA A 262 -18.60 -18.01 37.19
CA ALA A 262 -18.55 -18.59 35.85
C ALA A 262 -18.47 -17.50 34.77
N THR A 263 -17.75 -17.79 33.68
CA THR A 263 -17.68 -16.94 32.49
C THR A 263 -18.24 -17.71 31.29
N PHE A 264 -19.28 -17.17 30.67
CA PHE A 264 -19.83 -17.66 29.41
C PHE A 264 -19.13 -16.95 28.25
N LEU A 265 -18.89 -17.69 27.18
CA LEU A 265 -18.22 -17.27 25.96
C LEU A 265 -19.09 -17.70 24.76
N ASP A 266 -19.38 -16.78 23.85
CA ASP A 266 -19.96 -17.08 22.55
C ASP A 266 -18.95 -16.71 21.46
N ILE A 267 -18.45 -17.73 20.76
CA ILE A 267 -17.35 -17.61 19.79
C ILE A 267 -17.93 -17.80 18.37
N PRO A 268 -17.82 -16.81 17.47
CA PRO A 268 -18.37 -16.91 16.11
C PRO A 268 -17.61 -17.95 15.28
N ALA A 269 -18.19 -18.38 14.15
CA ALA A 269 -17.67 -19.45 13.29
C ALA A 269 -16.19 -19.31 12.89
N ASN A 270 -15.74 -18.08 12.62
CA ASN A 270 -14.36 -17.78 12.22
C ASN A 270 -13.52 -17.25 13.40
N GLY A 271 -14.00 -17.38 14.63
CA GLY A 271 -13.35 -16.91 15.85
C GLY A 271 -12.74 -18.06 16.66
N CYS A 272 -11.82 -17.69 17.55
CA CYS A 272 -11.33 -18.56 18.61
C CYS A 272 -11.07 -17.74 19.89
N ALA A 273 -11.11 -18.41 21.03
CA ALA A 273 -10.67 -17.83 22.30
C ALA A 273 -9.45 -18.60 22.81
N VAL A 274 -8.43 -17.89 23.29
CA VAL A 274 -7.30 -18.52 23.96
C VAL A 274 -7.47 -18.39 25.46
N LEU A 275 -7.42 -19.52 26.14
CA LEU A 275 -7.48 -19.64 27.59
C LEU A 275 -6.08 -19.93 28.14
N GLN A 276 -5.78 -19.36 29.29
CA GLN A 276 -4.61 -19.70 30.09
C GLN A 276 -5.07 -20.46 31.32
N ARG A 277 -4.56 -21.69 31.49
CA ARG A 277 -4.73 -22.49 32.70
C ARG A 277 -3.35 -22.74 33.29
N ASN A 278 -3.06 -22.13 34.44
CA ASN A 278 -1.72 -22.09 35.04
C ASN A 278 -0.68 -21.57 34.02
N ASN A 279 0.20 -22.46 33.54
CA ASN A 279 1.25 -22.17 32.55
C ASN A 279 0.99 -22.80 31.16
N SER A 280 -0.20 -23.35 30.94
CA SER A 280 -0.62 -23.94 29.67
C SER A 280 -1.65 -23.05 28.96
N LEU A 281 -1.51 -22.91 27.64
CA LEU A 281 -2.45 -22.20 26.78
C LEU A 281 -3.28 -23.19 25.99
N HIS A 282 -4.59 -22.96 25.93
CA HIS A 282 -5.58 -23.82 25.28
C HIS A 282 -6.43 -22.98 24.34
N GLN A 283 -6.73 -23.51 23.16
CA GLN A 283 -7.57 -22.86 22.17
C GLN A 283 -8.99 -23.43 22.24
N LEU A 284 -9.98 -22.57 22.39
CA LEU A 284 -11.39 -22.89 22.13
C LEU A 284 -11.74 -22.43 20.70
N GLY A 285 -12.36 -23.32 19.93
CA GLY A 285 -12.95 -23.00 18.63
C GLY A 285 -14.34 -22.38 18.77
N ALA A 286 -14.98 -22.11 17.62
CA ALA A 286 -16.33 -21.57 17.53
C ALA A 286 -17.37 -22.35 18.35
N GLY A 287 -18.43 -21.65 18.77
CA GLY A 287 -19.54 -22.18 19.56
C GLY A 287 -19.68 -21.50 20.92
N GLN A 288 -20.65 -21.98 21.69
CA GLN A 288 -20.94 -21.52 23.05
C GLN A 288 -20.18 -22.37 24.06
N HIS A 289 -19.44 -21.72 24.94
CA HIS A 289 -18.62 -22.34 25.99
C HIS A 289 -18.86 -21.65 27.33
N TYR A 290 -18.55 -22.32 28.43
CA TYR A 290 -18.56 -21.71 29.77
C TYR A 290 -17.39 -22.21 30.59
N LEU A 291 -16.90 -21.38 31.51
CA LEU A 291 -15.75 -21.64 32.35
C LEU A 291 -16.15 -21.52 33.82
N THR A 292 -15.95 -22.58 34.60
CA THR A 292 -16.24 -22.63 36.06
C THR A 292 -14.98 -22.80 36.93
N ALA A 293 -13.85 -23.15 36.32
CA ALA A 293 -12.63 -23.47 37.06
C ALA A 293 -11.88 -22.19 37.47
N ALA A 294 -11.73 -21.98 38.78
CA ALA A 294 -11.11 -20.80 39.41
C ALA A 294 -9.59 -20.59 39.16
N GLY A 295 -9.02 -21.24 38.13
CA GLY A 295 -7.63 -21.09 37.68
C GLY A 295 -7.50 -21.01 36.16
N VAL A 296 -8.60 -20.79 35.44
CA VAL A 296 -8.63 -20.56 33.99
C VAL A 296 -8.96 -19.09 33.74
N SER A 297 -8.05 -18.36 33.11
CA SER A 297 -8.28 -17.00 32.64
C SER A 297 -8.42 -16.97 31.12
N LEU A 298 -9.30 -16.10 30.62
CA LEU A 298 -9.36 -15.76 29.21
C LEU A 298 -8.16 -14.85 28.88
N ARG A 299 -7.31 -15.26 27.93
CA ARG A 299 -6.19 -14.42 27.46
C ARG A 299 -6.65 -13.41 26.41
N GLY A 300 -7.56 -13.81 25.54
CA GLY A 300 -8.15 -12.97 24.49
C GLY A 300 -9.00 -13.77 23.51
N PHE A 301 -9.81 -13.05 22.73
CA PHE A 301 -10.45 -13.56 21.53
C PHE A 301 -9.61 -13.18 20.31
N PHE A 302 -9.63 -14.01 19.27
CA PHE A 302 -8.96 -13.75 18.01
C PHE A 302 -9.84 -14.19 16.84
N THR A 303 -9.80 -13.44 15.75
CA THR A 303 -10.38 -13.87 14.46
C THR A 303 -9.35 -14.70 13.71
N MET A 304 -9.78 -15.85 13.18
CA MET A 304 -9.04 -16.69 12.24
C MET A 304 -9.45 -16.41 10.78
N GLY A 305 -10.41 -15.52 10.55
CA GLY A 305 -10.75 -15.06 9.20
C GLY A 305 -9.68 -14.14 8.61
N GLU A 306 -9.73 -13.95 7.29
CA GLU A 306 -8.95 -12.92 6.60
C GLU A 306 -9.33 -11.52 7.13
N VAL A 307 -8.33 -10.77 7.59
CA VAL A 307 -8.45 -9.37 8.03
C VAL A 307 -7.64 -8.49 7.10
N GLN A 308 -8.23 -7.36 6.73
CA GLN A 308 -7.70 -6.41 5.78
C GLN A 308 -7.69 -5.02 6.42
N ILE A 309 -6.50 -4.45 6.64
CA ILE A 309 -6.33 -3.24 7.45
C ILE A 309 -5.19 -2.35 6.96
N GLU A 310 -5.33 -1.05 7.25
CA GLU A 310 -4.32 -0.05 6.95
C GLU A 310 -3.28 0.03 8.07
N LEU A 311 -2.01 -0.01 7.71
CA LEU A 311 -0.88 0.20 8.63
C LEU A 311 -0.21 1.54 8.31
N GLU A 312 -0.13 2.42 9.29
CA GLU A 312 0.68 3.65 9.17
C GLU A 312 2.02 3.46 9.88
N CYS A 313 3.10 3.78 9.16
CA CYS A 313 4.47 3.75 9.64
C CYS A 313 5.09 5.14 9.51
N ASP A 314 5.49 5.72 10.64
CA ASP A 314 6.04 7.07 10.69
C ASP A 314 7.54 7.10 11.02
N ASN A 315 8.20 8.17 10.57
CA ASN A 315 9.59 8.51 10.91
C ASN A 315 10.59 7.41 10.52
N ILE A 316 10.36 6.77 9.37
CA ILE A 316 11.34 5.90 8.71
C ILE A 316 12.29 6.80 7.92
N TYR A 317 13.61 6.63 8.07
CA TYR A 317 14.59 7.47 7.39
C TYR A 317 15.15 6.78 6.15
N THR A 318 15.27 7.50 5.04
CA THR A 318 16.05 7.07 3.87
C THR A 318 17.54 7.09 4.19
N ARG A 319 18.35 6.51 3.29
CA ARG A 319 19.82 6.64 3.33
C ARG A 319 20.28 8.10 3.42
N ASP A 320 19.56 8.99 2.72
CA ASP A 320 19.77 10.45 2.70
C ASP A 320 19.26 11.19 3.96
N GLN A 321 18.85 10.46 5.00
CA GLN A 321 18.26 11.00 6.24
C GLN A 321 16.95 11.80 6.03
N VAL A 322 16.22 11.53 4.94
CA VAL A 322 14.90 12.13 4.70
C VAL A 322 13.83 11.29 5.42
N PRO A 323 13.03 11.87 6.33
CA PRO A 323 11.97 11.14 7.01
C PRO A 323 10.78 10.89 6.07
N VAL A 324 10.35 9.64 6.03
CA VAL A 324 9.24 9.11 5.24
C VAL A 324 8.11 8.67 6.18
N TRP A 325 6.90 9.01 5.80
CA TRP A 325 5.67 8.40 6.31
C TRP A 325 5.11 7.48 5.22
N LEU A 326 4.87 6.23 5.58
CA LEU A 326 4.31 5.21 4.69
C LEU A 326 2.94 4.79 5.22
N ARG A 327 1.95 4.75 4.34
CA ARG A 327 0.67 4.09 4.59
C ARG A 327 0.60 2.86 3.74
N LEU A 328 0.51 1.72 4.40
CA LEU A 328 0.47 0.40 3.81
C LEU A 328 -0.90 -0.23 4.01
N TYR A 329 -1.20 -1.20 3.16
CA TYR A 329 -2.38 -2.04 3.21
C TYR A 329 -1.91 -3.46 3.45
N ILE A 330 -2.46 -4.14 4.45
CA ILE A 330 -2.04 -5.48 4.83
C ILE A 330 -3.26 -6.40 4.89
N ARG A 331 -3.17 -7.54 4.21
CA ARG A 331 -4.14 -8.64 4.29
C ARG A 331 -3.48 -9.85 4.94
N TYR A 332 -4.05 -10.33 6.03
CA TYR A 332 -3.51 -11.43 6.83
C TYR A 332 -4.61 -12.34 7.38
N GLU A 333 -4.23 -13.57 7.73
CA GLU A 333 -5.07 -14.61 8.33
C GLU A 333 -4.34 -15.19 9.54
N LEU A 334 -5.03 -15.45 10.65
CA LEU A 334 -4.43 -16.06 11.84
C LEU A 334 -4.66 -17.57 11.87
N GLN A 335 -3.62 -18.35 11.59
CA GLN A 335 -3.71 -19.81 11.55
C GLN A 335 -3.43 -20.46 12.92
N HIS A 336 -2.51 -19.90 13.71
CA HIS A 336 -2.07 -20.49 14.98
C HIS A 336 -2.14 -19.47 16.14
N PRO A 337 -3.34 -19.17 16.67
CA PRO A 337 -3.54 -18.17 17.73
C PRO A 337 -2.76 -18.47 19.03
N LEU A 338 -2.43 -19.75 19.27
CA LEU A 338 -1.60 -20.16 20.40
C LEU A 338 -0.17 -19.61 20.34
N GLN A 339 0.40 -19.40 19.15
CA GLN A 339 1.75 -18.83 19.00
C GLN A 339 1.74 -17.34 19.34
N LEU A 340 0.84 -16.57 18.74
CA LEU A 340 0.60 -15.16 19.06
C LEU A 340 0.41 -14.92 20.57
N ALA A 341 -0.45 -15.75 21.21
CA ALA A 341 -0.72 -15.65 22.64
C ALA A 341 0.51 -15.96 23.53
N ARG A 342 1.43 -16.84 23.11
CA ARG A 342 2.70 -17.10 23.81
C ARG A 342 3.63 -15.90 23.80
N HIS A 343 3.66 -15.16 22.70
CA HIS A 343 4.43 -13.91 22.60
C HIS A 343 3.75 -12.74 23.35
N GLY A 344 2.53 -12.93 23.84
CA GLY A 344 1.84 -11.98 24.73
C GLY A 344 1.07 -10.87 24.01
N TYR A 345 1.14 -10.79 22.68
CA TYR A 345 0.43 -9.81 21.86
C TYR A 345 -1.10 -9.95 21.98
N PRO A 346 -1.86 -8.84 22.14
CA PRO A 346 -3.31 -8.89 22.30
C PRO A 346 -4.06 -8.96 20.96
N THR A 347 -3.49 -8.44 19.87
CA THR A 347 -4.04 -8.57 18.51
C THR A 347 -2.94 -9.01 17.52
N PRO A 348 -3.29 -9.67 16.40
CA PRO A 348 -2.32 -10.00 15.35
C PRO A 348 -1.75 -8.74 14.68
N PHE A 349 -2.56 -7.67 14.61
CA PHE A 349 -2.15 -6.39 14.03
C PHE A 349 -1.00 -5.74 14.82
N ASP A 350 -1.03 -5.75 16.15
CA ASP A 350 0.05 -5.17 16.96
C ASP A 350 1.40 -5.89 16.70
N ALA A 351 1.37 -7.22 16.59
CA ALA A 351 2.55 -8.02 16.25
C ALA A 351 3.09 -7.72 14.84
N LEU A 352 2.18 -7.61 13.86
CA LEU A 352 2.55 -7.22 12.49
C LEU A 352 3.07 -5.77 12.43
N GLN A 353 2.50 -4.84 13.20
CA GLN A 353 2.88 -3.43 13.21
C GLN A 353 4.33 -3.24 13.70
N ASP A 354 4.69 -3.85 14.83
CA ASP A 354 6.05 -3.79 15.37
C ASP A 354 7.08 -4.32 14.36
N LYS A 355 6.78 -5.46 13.73
CA LYS A 355 7.70 -6.15 12.81
C LYS A 355 7.77 -5.47 11.45
N ALA A 356 6.65 -5.05 10.88
CA ALA A 356 6.59 -4.28 9.65
C ALA A 356 7.36 -2.96 9.81
N ARG A 357 7.21 -2.25 10.94
CA ARG A 357 8.00 -1.05 11.22
C ARG A 357 9.50 -1.35 11.20
N SER A 358 9.95 -2.42 11.85
CA SER A 358 11.36 -2.82 11.89
C SER A 358 11.90 -3.16 10.49
N ILE A 359 11.20 -4.00 9.74
CA ILE A 359 11.59 -4.47 8.40
C ILE A 359 11.60 -3.30 7.41
N LEU A 360 10.54 -2.48 7.37
CA LEU A 360 10.48 -1.29 6.52
C LEU A 360 11.57 -0.27 6.87
N THR A 361 11.93 -0.13 8.15
CA THR A 361 13.04 0.75 8.55
C THR A 361 14.38 0.23 7.99
N GLN A 362 14.64 -1.07 8.08
CA GLN A 362 15.85 -1.68 7.52
C GLN A 362 15.89 -1.53 5.99
N ILE A 363 14.80 -1.86 5.29
CA ILE A 363 14.74 -1.78 3.84
C ILE A 363 14.92 -0.33 3.37
N VAL A 364 14.15 0.63 3.91
CA VAL A 364 14.19 2.04 3.47
C VAL A 364 15.51 2.74 3.82
N ALA A 365 16.20 2.34 4.90
CA ALA A 365 17.52 2.87 5.24
C ALA A 365 18.60 2.58 4.17
N HIS A 366 18.40 1.58 3.31
CA HIS A 366 19.27 1.28 2.17
C HIS A 366 18.87 1.99 0.87
N LEU A 367 17.76 2.75 0.86
CA LEU A 367 17.19 3.36 -0.33
C LEU A 367 17.42 4.86 -0.34
N ASP A 368 17.83 5.36 -1.50
CA ASP A 368 18.03 6.78 -1.74
C ASP A 368 16.66 7.47 -1.93
N TYR A 369 16.53 8.75 -1.55
CA TYR A 369 15.30 9.52 -1.75
C TYR A 369 14.96 9.65 -3.25
N SER A 370 15.99 9.78 -4.11
CA SER A 370 15.80 10.04 -5.55
C SER A 370 15.07 8.90 -6.29
N THR A 371 15.28 7.64 -5.89
CA THR A 371 14.54 6.49 -6.45
C THR A 371 13.08 6.48 -5.96
N MET A 372 12.85 6.83 -4.69
CA MET A 372 11.50 6.88 -4.10
C MET A 372 10.63 8.05 -4.56
N ALA A 373 11.26 9.16 -4.97
CA ALA A 373 10.58 10.33 -5.51
C ALA A 373 10.17 10.14 -6.98
N ARG A 374 11.07 9.65 -7.84
CA ARG A 374 10.79 9.40 -9.27
C ARG A 374 9.57 8.50 -9.51
N THR A 375 9.43 7.49 -8.66
CA THR A 375 8.34 6.51 -8.70
C THR A 375 6.97 7.07 -8.28
N ARG A 376 6.89 8.34 -7.81
CA ARG A 376 5.66 8.95 -7.29
C ARG A 376 4.80 9.61 -8.39
N ASN A 377 5.44 10.04 -9.48
CA ASN A 377 4.78 10.78 -10.55
C ASN A 377 4.26 9.88 -11.69
N ALA A 378 4.49 8.57 -11.61
CA ALA A 378 3.85 7.58 -12.47
C ALA A 378 2.41 7.34 -11.99
N ALA A 379 1.50 8.25 -12.37
CA ALA A 379 0.06 8.05 -12.21
C ALA A 379 -0.45 7.05 -13.27
N PRO A 380 -1.47 6.21 -12.97
CA PRO A 380 -1.88 5.10 -13.83
C PRO A 380 -2.81 5.50 -15.00
N GLU A 381 -2.68 6.72 -15.52
CA GLU A 381 -3.41 7.16 -16.72
C GLU A 381 -2.46 7.67 -17.82
N LEU A 382 -2.69 7.12 -19.02
CA LEU A 382 -2.08 7.43 -20.32
C LEU A 382 -0.70 6.80 -20.66
N HIS A 383 -0.83 5.80 -21.53
CA HIS A 383 0.12 5.27 -22.53
C HIS A 383 1.16 4.22 -22.10
N GLU A 384 0.97 3.04 -22.70
CA GLU A 384 1.93 1.96 -22.89
C GLU A 384 3.27 2.49 -23.44
N VAL A 385 4.37 1.77 -23.15
CA VAL A 385 5.74 1.84 -23.75
C VAL A 385 6.89 2.40 -22.86
N ASP A 386 6.73 2.67 -21.55
CA ASP A 386 7.92 2.97 -20.68
C ASP A 386 7.77 2.61 -19.16
N ASP A 387 7.26 1.41 -18.84
CA ASP A 387 6.91 0.98 -17.46
C ASP A 387 8.10 0.62 -16.52
N ASP A 388 9.30 0.40 -17.05
CA ASP A 388 10.26 -0.58 -16.48
C ASP A 388 11.21 -0.11 -15.36
N VAL A 389 11.13 1.12 -14.86
CA VAL A 389 12.05 1.60 -13.79
C VAL A 389 11.33 2.01 -12.50
N GLY A 390 10.13 2.59 -12.62
CA GLY A 390 9.36 3.03 -11.46
C GLY A 390 8.60 1.87 -10.79
N ALA A 391 7.90 1.06 -11.58
CA ALA A 391 7.17 -0.08 -11.07
C ALA A 391 8.09 -1.10 -10.39
N VAL A 392 9.28 -1.33 -10.98
CA VAL A 392 10.32 -2.26 -10.49
C VAL A 392 10.81 -1.91 -9.08
N PHE A 393 10.91 -0.63 -8.72
CA PHE A 393 11.29 -0.24 -7.37
C PHE A 393 10.21 -0.56 -6.33
N VAL A 394 8.96 -0.17 -6.60
CA VAL A 394 7.85 -0.40 -5.67
C VAL A 394 7.55 -1.90 -5.55
N SER A 395 7.66 -2.66 -6.66
CA SER A 395 7.54 -4.12 -6.64
C SER A 395 8.70 -4.79 -5.91
N ALA A 396 9.96 -4.38 -6.10
CA ALA A 396 11.10 -4.95 -5.38
C ALA A 396 11.02 -4.72 -3.87
N VAL A 397 10.72 -3.49 -3.43
CA VAL A 397 10.51 -3.17 -2.00
C VAL A 397 9.32 -3.94 -1.44
N ARG A 398 8.22 -4.06 -2.20
CA ARG A 398 7.05 -4.85 -1.82
C ARG A 398 7.40 -6.33 -1.68
N THR A 399 8.08 -6.94 -2.64
CA THR A 399 8.48 -8.36 -2.61
C THR A 399 9.41 -8.63 -1.43
N GLN A 400 10.47 -7.85 -1.26
CA GLN A 400 11.39 -8.02 -0.12
C GLN A 400 10.67 -7.85 1.22
N ALA A 401 9.86 -6.79 1.37
CA ALA A 401 9.11 -6.57 2.60
C ALA A 401 8.04 -7.66 2.86
N ILE A 402 7.40 -8.19 1.81
CA ILE A 402 6.46 -9.32 1.90
C ILE A 402 7.17 -10.57 2.37
N ASP A 403 8.32 -10.91 1.78
CA ASP A 403 9.00 -12.18 2.07
C ASP A 403 9.62 -12.16 3.48
N ASP A 404 10.30 -11.07 3.85
CA ASP A 404 10.82 -10.87 5.21
C ASP A 404 9.68 -10.85 6.25
N LEU A 405 8.56 -10.16 5.97
CA LEU A 405 7.41 -10.10 6.88
C LEU A 405 6.64 -11.43 6.92
N LYS A 406 6.59 -12.22 5.85
CA LYS A 406 6.01 -13.58 5.84
C LYS A 406 6.77 -14.51 6.76
N VAL A 407 8.10 -14.51 6.68
CA VAL A 407 8.95 -15.32 7.56
C VAL A 407 8.67 -14.97 9.03
N VAL A 408 8.74 -13.68 9.37
CA VAL A 408 8.51 -13.23 10.75
C VAL A 408 7.06 -13.43 11.21
N ALA A 409 6.06 -13.18 10.35
CA ALA A 409 4.65 -13.41 10.69
C ALA A 409 4.35 -14.89 10.99
N SER A 410 5.03 -15.81 10.30
CA SER A 410 4.87 -17.26 10.54
C SER A 410 5.32 -17.69 11.94
N GLU A 411 6.28 -17.00 12.57
CA GLU A 411 6.69 -17.26 13.95
C GLU A 411 5.55 -16.98 14.96
N TYR A 412 4.70 -16.00 14.65
CA TYR A 412 3.52 -15.63 15.46
C TYR A 412 2.26 -16.42 15.07
N GLY A 413 2.34 -17.31 14.08
CA GLY A 413 1.18 -18.06 13.59
C GLY A 413 0.27 -17.29 12.63
N ILE A 414 0.79 -16.20 12.04
CA ILE A 414 0.07 -15.32 11.12
C ILE A 414 0.50 -15.62 9.69
N LYS A 415 -0.46 -15.93 8.81
CA LYS A 415 -0.26 -16.03 7.37
C LYS A 415 -0.49 -14.65 6.75
N LEU A 416 0.60 -14.01 6.32
CA LEU A 416 0.53 -12.79 5.51
C LEU A 416 0.21 -13.16 4.06
N GLU A 417 -0.90 -12.64 3.54
CA GLU A 417 -1.31 -12.91 2.16
C GLU A 417 -0.78 -11.84 1.21
N ASP A 418 -1.07 -10.57 1.51
CA ASP A 418 -0.66 -9.44 0.69
C ASP A 418 -0.26 -8.23 1.55
N LEU A 419 0.66 -7.43 1.01
CA LEU A 419 1.06 -6.13 1.50
C LEU A 419 1.19 -5.19 0.29
N ALA A 420 0.51 -4.05 0.33
CA ALA A 420 0.60 -3.02 -0.70
C ALA A 420 0.98 -1.67 -0.07
N ILE A 421 1.73 -0.83 -0.79
CA ILE A 421 2.05 0.53 -0.34
C ILE A 421 1.03 1.47 -0.98
N ILE A 422 0.15 2.08 -0.17
CA ILE A 422 -0.91 2.97 -0.65
C ILE A 422 -0.35 4.37 -0.94
N ASP A 423 0.38 4.93 0.03
CA ASP A 423 0.84 6.31 -0.02
C ASP A 423 2.21 6.42 0.66
N ARG A 424 3.04 7.32 0.15
CA ARG A 424 4.32 7.70 0.74
C ARG A 424 4.48 9.21 0.72
N LYS A 425 4.67 9.79 1.91
CA LYS A 425 4.85 11.23 2.10
C LYS A 425 6.18 11.48 2.77
N PHE A 426 7.04 12.24 2.10
CA PHE A 426 8.27 12.75 2.71
C PHE A 426 7.92 13.92 3.62
N LYS A 427 8.41 13.92 4.86
CA LYS A 427 8.22 15.02 5.81
C LYS A 427 9.36 16.03 5.70
N GLY A 428 9.04 17.32 5.82
CA GLY A 428 10.01 18.41 6.02
C GLY A 428 10.45 19.17 4.76
N GLU A 429 11.08 20.33 4.97
CA GLU A 429 11.51 21.24 3.89
C GLU A 429 12.52 20.63 2.91
N ILE A 430 13.28 19.64 3.36
CA ILE A 430 14.31 18.97 2.55
C ILE A 430 13.65 18.26 1.36
N ALA A 431 12.48 17.65 1.56
CA ALA A 431 11.72 17.05 0.47
C ALA A 431 11.28 18.10 -0.56
N ALA A 432 10.73 19.24 -0.13
CA ALA A 432 10.35 20.33 -1.04
C ALA A 432 11.55 20.94 -1.80
N LYS A 433 12.72 21.03 -1.14
CA LYS A 433 13.98 21.47 -1.77
C LYS A 433 14.53 20.46 -2.76
N LEU A 434 14.45 19.16 -2.46
CA LEU A 434 14.89 18.10 -3.38
C LEU A 434 13.91 17.86 -4.53
N ASP A 435 12.60 17.96 -4.30
CA ASP A 435 11.59 18.01 -5.35
C ASP A 435 11.90 19.20 -6.29
N SER A 436 12.12 20.41 -5.75
CA SER A 436 12.48 21.59 -6.55
C SER A 436 13.82 21.45 -7.29
N LEU A 437 14.83 20.79 -6.71
CA LEU A 437 16.10 20.53 -7.38
C LEU A 437 15.97 19.45 -8.45
N THR A 438 15.13 18.44 -8.25
CA THR A 438 14.90 17.37 -9.24
C THR A 438 14.00 17.83 -10.38
N THR A 439 12.96 18.65 -10.13
CA THR A 439 12.22 19.30 -11.22
C THR A 439 13.13 20.21 -12.02
N ARG A 440 13.96 21.05 -11.37
CA ARG A 440 14.92 21.91 -12.06
C ARG A 440 15.99 21.13 -12.84
N ALA A 441 16.42 19.97 -12.33
CA ALA A 441 17.36 19.10 -13.05
C ALA A 441 16.70 18.41 -14.26
N LEU A 442 15.44 18.01 -14.14
CA LEU A 442 14.65 17.46 -15.26
C LEU A 442 14.33 18.55 -16.30
N GLU A 443 13.96 19.76 -15.88
CA GLU A 443 13.79 20.94 -16.74
C GLU A 443 15.09 21.24 -17.48
N ALA A 444 16.23 21.29 -16.78
CA ALA A 444 17.54 21.50 -17.40
C ALA A 444 17.95 20.35 -18.34
N GLN A 445 17.56 19.09 -18.06
CA GLN A 445 17.81 17.94 -18.93
C GLN A 445 16.95 17.99 -20.20
N VAL A 446 15.67 18.39 -20.07
CA VAL A 446 14.75 18.62 -21.18
C VAL A 446 15.20 19.82 -22.02
N GLU A 447 15.64 20.91 -21.37
CA GLU A 447 16.23 22.08 -22.01
C GLU A 447 17.51 21.70 -22.75
N SER A 448 18.44 20.94 -22.14
CA SER A 448 19.66 20.49 -22.83
C SER A 448 19.36 19.58 -24.01
N ALA A 449 18.40 18.64 -23.88
CA ALA A 449 17.99 17.79 -24.99
C ALA A 449 17.30 18.56 -26.12
N ASN A 450 16.54 19.61 -25.79
CA ASN A 450 15.93 20.50 -26.77
C ASN A 450 16.96 21.42 -27.44
N LEU A 451 17.94 21.94 -26.69
CA LEU A 451 19.09 22.68 -27.22
C LEU A 451 19.95 21.79 -28.12
N ASP A 452 20.17 20.52 -27.80
CA ASP A 452 20.89 19.58 -28.66
C ASP A 452 20.11 19.27 -29.95
N ARG A 453 18.78 19.11 -29.87
CA ARG A 453 17.91 19.02 -31.06
C ARG A 453 17.95 20.30 -31.88
N GLU A 454 17.92 21.48 -31.26
CA GLU A 454 18.01 22.77 -31.96
C GLU A 454 19.38 22.95 -32.61
N ASN A 455 20.47 22.62 -31.91
CA ASN A 455 21.83 22.65 -32.42
C ASN A 455 22.04 21.66 -33.57
N ALA A 456 21.47 20.45 -33.49
CA ALA A 456 21.46 19.49 -34.58
C ALA A 456 20.69 20.03 -35.81
N ASN A 457 19.49 20.57 -35.59
CA ASN A 457 18.70 21.22 -36.64
C ASN A 457 19.40 22.43 -37.26
N ARG A 458 20.12 23.22 -36.47
CA ARG A 458 20.89 24.39 -36.92
C ARG A 458 22.11 23.97 -37.75
N LYS A 459 22.86 22.96 -37.30
CA LYS A 459 23.94 22.34 -38.10
C LYS A 459 23.41 21.76 -39.41
N LEU A 460 22.27 21.08 -39.38
CA LEU A 460 21.65 20.50 -40.57
C LEU A 460 21.16 21.57 -41.56
N LYS A 461 20.60 22.69 -41.08
CA LYS A 461 20.30 23.88 -41.89
C LYS A 461 21.55 24.48 -42.54
N GLN A 462 22.61 24.70 -41.75
CA GLN A 462 23.89 25.22 -42.26
C GLN A 462 24.55 24.30 -43.31
N LEU A 463 24.48 22.98 -43.12
CA LEU A 463 24.92 22.01 -44.13
C LEU A 463 24.05 22.04 -45.40
N GLY A 464 22.73 22.24 -45.25
CA GLY A 464 21.81 22.44 -46.37
C GLY A 464 22.14 23.72 -47.16
N GLU A 465 22.35 24.85 -46.47
CA GLU A 465 22.75 26.13 -47.04
C GLU A 465 24.10 26.03 -47.77
N ALA A 466 25.10 25.40 -47.14
CA ALA A 466 26.40 25.16 -47.77
C ALA A 466 26.26 24.33 -49.06
N ARG A 467 25.48 23.26 -49.04
CA ARG A 467 25.23 22.42 -50.22
C ARG A 467 24.46 23.15 -51.33
N VAL A 468 23.54 24.05 -50.98
CA VAL A 468 22.87 24.93 -51.96
C VAL A 468 23.87 25.91 -52.56
N LEU A 469 24.80 26.47 -51.79
CA LEU A 469 25.86 27.34 -52.31
C LEU A 469 26.85 26.59 -53.20
N GLU A 470 27.23 25.35 -52.86
CA GLU A 470 28.02 24.47 -53.72
C GLU A 470 27.32 24.23 -55.06
N LEU A 471 26.06 23.81 -55.04
CA LEU A 471 25.25 23.62 -56.26
C LEU A 471 25.10 24.92 -57.07
N GLN A 472 24.91 26.07 -56.42
CA GLN A 472 24.88 27.36 -57.12
C GLN A 472 26.23 27.72 -57.76
N ASN A 473 27.35 27.36 -57.13
CA ASN A 473 28.68 27.58 -57.67
C ASN A 473 29.00 26.60 -58.81
N GLU A 474 28.55 25.35 -58.73
CA GLU A 474 28.59 24.38 -59.84
C GLU A 474 27.75 24.85 -61.03
N MET A 475 26.51 25.29 -60.79
CA MET A 475 25.66 25.88 -61.82
C MET A 475 26.31 27.11 -62.47
N LYS A 476 26.91 28.02 -61.69
CA LYS A 476 27.65 29.18 -62.21
C LYS A 476 28.90 28.77 -63.02
N ARG A 477 29.60 27.71 -62.60
CA ARG A 477 30.73 27.15 -63.36
C ARG A 477 30.25 26.57 -64.68
N ALA A 478 29.17 25.79 -64.69
CA ALA A 478 28.57 25.24 -65.90
C ALA A 478 28.08 26.34 -66.85
N THR A 479 27.44 27.41 -66.36
CA THR A 479 27.05 28.54 -67.22
C THR A 479 28.28 29.23 -67.82
N VAL A 480 29.30 29.55 -67.00
CA VAL A 480 30.55 30.15 -67.50
C VAL A 480 31.29 29.23 -68.48
N GLU A 481 31.26 27.91 -68.27
CA GLU A 481 31.85 26.94 -69.19
C GLU A 481 31.10 26.90 -70.52
N THR A 482 29.75 26.89 -70.51
CA THR A 482 28.97 27.00 -71.75
C THR A 482 29.15 28.34 -72.46
N GLU A 483 29.27 29.45 -71.74
CA GLU A 483 29.60 30.77 -72.31
C GLU A 483 30.99 30.78 -72.95
N ASN A 484 31.99 30.19 -72.29
CA ASN A 484 33.34 30.05 -72.82
C ASN A 484 33.38 29.14 -74.07
N LEU A 485 32.69 28.00 -74.06
CA LEU A 485 32.56 27.13 -75.24
C LEU A 485 31.88 27.86 -76.40
N ASN A 486 30.82 28.64 -76.13
CA ASN A 486 30.16 29.49 -77.12
C ASN A 486 31.09 30.60 -77.65
N ALA A 487 31.93 31.20 -76.79
CA ALA A 487 32.92 32.19 -77.20
C ALA A 487 34.02 31.57 -78.08
N ILE A 488 34.53 30.39 -77.73
CA ILE A 488 35.51 29.63 -78.52
C ILE A 488 34.91 29.22 -79.87
N ALA A 489 33.66 28.74 -79.91
CA ALA A 489 32.96 28.39 -81.14
C ALA A 489 32.80 29.63 -82.06
N ARG A 490 32.39 30.77 -81.51
CA ARG A 490 32.30 32.05 -82.26
C ARG A 490 33.68 32.53 -82.75
N ALA A 491 34.75 32.31 -81.97
CA ALA A 491 36.11 32.67 -82.37
C ALA A 491 36.62 31.75 -83.49
N ARG A 492 36.36 30.43 -83.43
CA ARG A 492 36.68 29.48 -84.49
C ARG A 492 35.92 29.78 -85.78
N ALA A 493 34.61 30.03 -85.71
CA ALA A 493 33.81 30.39 -86.88
C ALA A 493 34.33 31.66 -87.57
N LYS A 494 34.82 32.66 -86.81
CA LYS A 494 35.47 33.86 -87.36
C LYS A 494 36.86 33.59 -87.95
N ALA A 495 37.62 32.66 -87.38
CA ALA A 495 38.92 32.27 -87.93
C ALA A 495 38.75 31.50 -89.25
N GLU A 496 37.80 30.55 -89.28
CA GLU A 496 37.44 29.76 -90.46
C GLU A 496 36.88 30.64 -91.58
N SER A 497 36.01 31.61 -91.27
CA SER A 497 35.53 32.57 -92.28
C SER A 497 36.66 33.40 -92.87
N LEU A 498 37.60 33.90 -92.05
CA LEU A 498 38.76 34.64 -92.52
C LEU A 498 39.71 33.78 -93.38
N THR A 499 39.88 32.48 -93.07
CA THR A 499 40.67 31.59 -93.94
C THR A 499 40.00 31.35 -95.29
N ILE A 500 38.67 31.18 -95.32
CA ILE A 500 37.91 30.99 -96.56
C ILE A 500 37.94 32.27 -97.41
N GLU A 501 37.79 33.45 -96.80
CA GLU A 501 37.94 34.75 -97.47
C GLU A 501 39.35 34.92 -98.04
N ALA A 502 40.40 34.61 -97.27
CA ALA A 502 41.78 34.70 -97.75
C ALA A 502 42.10 33.72 -98.89
N GLU A 503 41.55 32.49 -98.88
CA GLU A 503 41.68 31.53 -99.97
C GLU A 503 40.89 31.97 -101.22
N ALA A 504 39.71 32.57 -101.05
CA ALA A 504 38.93 33.17 -102.14
C ALA A 504 39.66 34.38 -102.77
N GLU A 505 40.28 35.24 -101.96
CA GLU A 505 41.12 36.33 -102.47
C GLU A 505 42.37 35.81 -103.18
N ALA A 506 43.08 34.83 -102.60
CA ALA A 506 44.28 34.25 -103.21
C ALA A 506 43.99 33.56 -104.56
N THR A 507 42.85 32.87 -104.68
CA THR A 507 42.40 32.26 -105.94
C THR A 507 41.97 33.32 -106.95
N ALA A 508 41.25 34.37 -106.53
CA ALA A 508 40.91 35.50 -107.39
C ALA A 508 42.15 36.27 -107.89
N ILE A 509 43.18 36.41 -107.07
CA ILE A 509 44.47 37.03 -107.45
C ILE A 509 45.21 36.17 -108.48
N LYS A 510 45.29 34.85 -108.28
CA LYS A 510 45.88 33.93 -109.28
C LYS A 510 45.17 34.05 -110.64
N LEU A 511 43.84 34.01 -110.64
CA LEU A 511 43.03 34.06 -111.86
C LEU A 511 43.16 35.40 -112.59
N ARG A 512 43.30 36.52 -111.84
CA ARG A 512 43.64 37.84 -112.42
C ARG A 512 45.07 37.88 -112.99
N ALA A 513 46.03 37.27 -112.32
CA ALA A 513 47.43 37.26 -112.77
C ALA A 513 47.61 36.41 -114.04
N GLU A 514 46.94 35.26 -114.15
CA GLU A 514 46.91 34.43 -115.36
C GLU A 514 46.29 35.20 -116.54
N ALA A 515 45.14 35.84 -116.34
CA ALA A 515 44.50 36.66 -117.38
C ALA A 515 45.38 37.84 -117.85
N GLN A 516 46.13 38.48 -116.94
CA GLN A 516 47.08 39.53 -117.30
C GLN A 516 48.27 38.97 -118.09
N ALA A 517 48.83 37.82 -117.70
CA ALA A 517 49.95 37.19 -118.39
C ALA A 517 49.59 36.78 -119.83
N GLU A 518 48.36 36.31 -120.08
CA GLU A 518 47.85 36.04 -121.42
C GLU A 518 47.67 37.31 -122.24
N ALA A 519 47.09 38.37 -121.65
CA ALA A 519 46.93 39.66 -122.33
C ALA A 519 48.28 40.25 -122.78
N THR A 520 49.31 40.23 -121.91
CA THR A 520 50.66 40.70 -122.26
C THR A 520 51.32 39.84 -123.35
N ARG A 521 51.12 38.51 -123.34
CA ARG A 521 51.59 37.62 -124.42
C ARG A 521 50.95 37.96 -125.76
N ILE A 522 49.64 38.17 -125.79
CA ILE A 522 48.92 38.55 -127.01
C ILE A 522 49.44 39.89 -127.53
N GLN A 523 49.56 40.91 -126.67
CA GLN A 523 50.05 42.23 -127.04
C GLN A 523 51.48 42.18 -127.60
N ALA A 524 52.41 41.48 -126.93
CA ALA A 524 53.77 41.31 -127.42
C ALA A 524 53.84 40.57 -128.78
N SER A 525 52.91 39.65 -129.05
CA SER A 525 52.84 38.95 -130.34
C SER A 525 52.33 39.82 -131.49
N VAL A 526 51.53 40.85 -131.18
CA VAL A 526 51.04 41.85 -132.15
C VAL A 526 52.12 42.86 -132.48
N ASP A 527 52.81 43.40 -131.46
CA ASP A 527 53.88 44.38 -131.65
C ASP A 527 55.06 43.82 -132.46
N ALA A 528 55.35 42.52 -132.34
CA ALA A 528 56.39 41.83 -133.09
C ALA A 528 56.13 41.72 -134.62
N GLN A 529 54.90 41.96 -135.10
CA GLN A 529 54.54 41.80 -136.52
C GLN A 529 54.55 43.12 -137.32
N ILE A 530 54.92 44.24 -136.68
CA ILE A 530 54.91 45.57 -137.29
C ILE A 530 56.11 45.75 -138.24
N ARG A 531 55.81 45.80 -139.55
CA ARG A 531 56.79 45.95 -140.64
C ARG A 531 57.02 47.40 -141.11
N ASP A 532 56.27 48.36 -140.61
CA ASP A 532 56.38 49.77 -140.97
C ASP A 532 57.31 50.50 -139.98
N ASP A 533 58.34 51.16 -140.48
CA ASP A 533 59.39 51.76 -139.63
C ASP A 533 58.87 52.93 -138.79
N PHE A 534 57.90 53.71 -139.30
CA PHE A 534 57.29 54.80 -138.53
C PHE A 534 56.44 54.29 -137.35
N ALA A 535 55.88 53.09 -137.48
CA ALA A 535 55.13 52.45 -136.40
C ALA A 535 56.04 51.80 -135.34
N ARG A 536 57.29 51.46 -135.70
CA ARG A 536 58.28 50.91 -134.74
C ARG A 536 58.75 51.98 -133.75
N ASP A 537 58.98 53.21 -134.20
CA ASP A 537 59.29 54.34 -133.31
C ASP A 537 58.13 54.67 -132.37
N LEU A 538 56.89 54.60 -132.86
CA LEU A 538 55.69 54.84 -132.03
C LEU A 538 55.48 53.74 -130.97
N ALA A 539 55.87 52.49 -131.27
CA ALA A 539 55.90 51.41 -130.29
C ALA A 539 57.00 51.61 -129.23
N GLN A 540 58.20 52.08 -129.61
CA GLN A 540 59.25 52.45 -128.65
C GLN A 540 58.81 53.60 -127.73
N GLY A 541 58.15 54.64 -128.29
CA GLY A 541 57.58 55.73 -127.50
C GLY A 541 56.54 55.28 -126.47
N ARG A 542 55.74 54.25 -126.76
CA ARG A 542 54.82 53.65 -125.76
C ARG A 542 55.57 52.98 -124.61
N LEU A 543 56.62 52.23 -124.90
CA LEU A 543 57.47 51.61 -123.87
C LEU A 543 58.15 52.65 -122.97
N GLU A 544 58.56 53.81 -123.51
CA GLU A 544 59.09 54.90 -122.70
C GLU A 544 58.04 55.58 -121.81
N VAL A 545 56.80 55.72 -122.30
CA VAL A 545 55.66 56.23 -121.50
C VAL A 545 55.24 55.26 -120.40
N GLU A 546 55.25 53.95 -120.65
CA GLU A 546 54.99 52.94 -119.61
C GLU A 546 56.14 52.86 -118.59
N ARG A 547 57.40 52.92 -119.06
CA ARG A 547 58.58 53.03 -118.19
C ARG A 547 58.51 54.27 -117.29
N THR A 548 58.12 55.43 -117.81
CA THR A 548 57.98 56.65 -116.98
C THR A 548 56.78 56.60 -116.05
N ARG A 549 55.65 55.99 -116.45
CA ARG A 549 54.52 55.71 -115.53
C ARG A 549 54.92 54.82 -114.35
N ALA A 550 55.79 53.83 -114.56
CA ALA A 550 56.23 52.90 -113.52
C ALA A 550 57.03 53.58 -112.38
N TYR A 551 57.65 54.73 -112.62
CA TYR A 551 58.39 55.48 -111.60
C TYR A 551 57.53 56.41 -110.72
N GLY A 552 56.23 56.51 -110.99
CA GLY A 552 55.28 57.25 -110.16
C GLY A 552 55.25 58.76 -110.44
N ASN A 553 54.09 59.37 -110.18
CA ASN A 553 53.83 60.76 -110.54
C ASN A 553 54.52 61.73 -109.57
N GLY A 554 55.68 62.28 -109.96
CA GLY A 554 56.43 63.26 -109.17
C GLY A 554 57.96 63.11 -109.16
N THR A 555 58.52 62.07 -109.80
CA THR A 555 59.99 61.88 -109.89
C THR A 555 60.64 62.81 -110.91
N VAL A 556 61.59 63.63 -110.46
CA VAL A 556 62.39 64.54 -111.31
C VAL A 556 63.76 63.92 -111.57
N PHE A 557 64.12 63.73 -112.85
CA PHE A 557 65.43 63.21 -113.26
C PHE A 557 66.43 64.37 -113.45
N ALA A 558 67.54 64.35 -112.70
CA ALA A 558 68.61 65.33 -112.80
C ALA A 558 69.79 64.81 -113.67
N PRO A 559 70.40 65.63 -114.55
CA PRO A 559 71.60 65.24 -115.30
C PRO A 559 72.81 65.03 -114.38
N MET A 560 73.55 63.94 -114.58
CA MET A 560 74.71 63.56 -113.75
C MET A 560 76.02 63.96 -114.42
N ASP A 561 76.55 65.14 -114.07
CA ASP A 561 77.91 65.59 -114.45
C ASP A 561 78.58 66.41 -113.32
N ALA A 562 78.58 65.89 -112.09
CA ALA A 562 79.42 66.38 -110.98
C ALA A 562 79.53 65.33 -109.86
N LEU A 563 80.68 64.65 -109.78
CA LEU A 563 80.96 63.66 -108.73
C LEU A 563 81.66 64.33 -107.51
N ARG A 564 81.31 63.87 -106.30
CA ARG A 564 81.98 64.10 -104.97
C ARG A 564 81.62 65.38 -104.19
N SER A 565 80.91 65.22 -103.04
CA SER A 565 81.43 65.62 -101.70
C SER A 565 80.42 65.42 -100.53
N SER A 566 80.86 64.71 -99.47
CA SER A 566 80.66 64.97 -98.02
C SER A 566 79.28 65.05 -97.31
N GLY A 567 79.21 64.49 -96.09
CA GLY A 567 78.23 64.79 -95.00
C GLY A 567 76.93 63.95 -94.99
N MET A 568 76.47 63.19 -93.99
CA MET A 568 76.63 63.07 -92.50
C MET A 568 75.60 63.87 -91.64
N VAL A 569 75.13 63.24 -90.52
CA VAL A 569 74.24 63.74 -89.42
C VAL A 569 72.72 63.69 -89.74
N GLY A 570 71.75 63.40 -88.84
CA GLY A 570 71.63 63.03 -87.40
C GLY A 570 70.12 62.76 -87.07
N MET A 571 69.67 61.97 -86.07
CA MET A 571 69.72 62.08 -84.58
C MET A 571 68.54 62.86 -83.92
N GLY A 572 67.86 62.28 -82.91
CA GLY A 572 66.86 62.90 -81.98
C GLY A 572 65.45 62.23 -82.01
N MET A 573 64.86 61.66 -80.94
CA MET A 573 64.38 62.16 -79.61
C MET A 573 63.12 63.06 -79.63
N PHE A 574 62.01 62.64 -78.98
CA PHE A 574 61.32 63.26 -77.80
C PHE A 574 59.95 62.58 -77.46
N GLY A 575 59.45 62.76 -76.22
CA GLY A 575 58.24 62.10 -75.65
C GLY A 575 56.89 62.85 -75.86
N PRO A 576 55.83 62.63 -75.03
CA PRO A 576 55.88 62.75 -73.56
C PRO A 576 54.97 61.79 -72.70
N ARG A 577 55.05 61.92 -71.35
CA ARG A 577 54.08 61.46 -70.32
C ARG A 577 53.40 62.68 -69.65
N PRO A 578 52.16 62.61 -69.11
CA PRO A 578 51.90 62.46 -67.65
C PRO A 578 50.53 61.76 -67.32
N LYS A 579 49.98 61.55 -66.09
CA LYS A 579 50.44 61.34 -64.68
C LYS A 579 49.29 60.66 -63.85
N PRO A 580 49.57 59.89 -62.78
CA PRO A 580 48.61 59.48 -61.72
C PRO A 580 48.65 60.45 -60.50
N PRO A 581 47.66 60.47 -59.55
CA PRO A 581 47.54 59.51 -58.41
C PRO A 581 46.04 59.36 -57.91
N PRO A 582 45.67 58.96 -56.65
CA PRO A 582 46.40 58.35 -55.52
C PRO A 582 45.71 57.11 -54.87
N ALA A 583 46.26 56.65 -53.73
CA ALA A 583 45.88 55.42 -53.01
C ALA A 583 45.76 55.65 -51.47
N VAL A 584 45.13 54.69 -50.75
CA VAL A 584 45.45 54.27 -49.35
C VAL A 584 45.10 55.30 -48.24
N PRO A 585 44.49 54.88 -47.09
CA PRO A 585 45.25 54.25 -46.00
C PRO A 585 44.62 53.04 -45.30
N ALA A 586 45.51 52.24 -44.71
CA ALA A 586 45.21 51.14 -43.79
C ALA A 586 45.05 51.64 -42.34
N GLY A 587 44.49 50.79 -41.47
CA GLY A 587 44.43 51.04 -40.03
C GLY A 587 43.97 49.82 -39.24
N SER A 588 44.92 49.07 -38.68
CA SER A 588 44.71 48.23 -37.50
C SER A 588 45.17 49.00 -36.27
N PRO A 589 44.63 48.70 -35.07
CA PRO A 589 45.48 48.00 -34.11
C PRO A 589 44.74 46.96 -33.23
N ALA A 590 45.52 46.00 -32.73
CA ALA A 590 45.21 45.19 -31.54
C ALA A 590 45.78 45.91 -30.27
N PRO A 591 45.68 45.42 -29.01
CA PRO A 591 45.31 44.07 -28.56
C PRO A 591 44.51 43.99 -27.22
N THR A 592 44.49 42.77 -26.64
CA THR A 592 44.56 42.41 -25.19
C THR A 592 43.31 41.85 -24.48
N ALA A 593 43.60 40.83 -23.64
CA ALA A 593 42.92 40.39 -22.42
C ALA A 593 41.69 39.44 -22.50
N ALA A 594 41.94 38.18 -22.11
CA ALA A 594 40.97 37.36 -21.38
C ALA A 594 40.95 37.77 -19.89
N PRO A 595 39.93 37.35 -19.11
CA PRO A 595 40.19 36.23 -18.20
C PRO A 595 39.04 35.21 -18.08
N VAL A 596 39.29 34.17 -17.28
CA VAL A 596 38.43 32.99 -17.06
C VAL A 596 37.54 33.18 -15.78
N PRO A 597 36.94 32.19 -15.09
CA PRO A 597 35.50 32.25 -14.76
C PRO A 597 35.16 32.33 -13.25
N ARG A 598 33.86 32.17 -12.94
CA ARG A 598 33.19 31.94 -11.63
C ARG A 598 32.85 33.16 -10.77
N LYS A 599 31.56 33.40 -10.59
CA LYS A 599 30.83 32.84 -9.44
C LYS A 599 29.39 32.51 -9.82
#